data_AF-A0A350LTF3-F1
#
_entry.id   AF-A0A350LTF3-F1
#
_cell.length_a   1.000
_cell.length_b   1.000
_cell.length_c   1.000
_cell.angle_alpha   90.00
_cell.angle_beta   90.00
_cell.angle_gamma   90.00
#
_symmetry.space_group_name_H-M   'P 1'
#
loop_
_entity.id
_entity.type
_entity.pdbx_description
1 polymer ?
#
loop_
_entity_poly.entity_id
_entity_poly.type
_entity_poly.pdbx_seq_one_letter_code
_entity_poly.pdbx_strand_id
1 'polypeptide(L)'
;GSYAKGCLAGGVALPESGPTWQAMRLSRNRNWGHPETIDLVQKLSRVAAQQPGWSGLYVGDISQPRGGPMLTGHASHQMGLDADIWLRPADNLNLSATQRENISSISMQRANGAYTNSQWTRAHHEIVKAAAKDPRTARIFIFPGA
;
A
#
# COMPACT_ATOMS: atom_id res chain seq x y z
N GLY A 1 -16.65 14.32 2.25
CA GLY A 1 -16.47 14.14 0.78
C GLY A 1 -16.64 12.68 0.43
N SER A 2 -16.18 12.27 -0.75
CA SER A 2 -16.07 10.85 -1.17
C SER A 2 -14.62 10.50 -1.55
N TYR A 3 -14.31 9.22 -1.74
CA TYR A 3 -12.96 8.73 -2.09
C TYR A 3 -12.34 9.48 -3.27
N ALA A 4 -13.15 9.90 -4.26
CA ALA A 4 -12.74 10.58 -5.50
C ALA A 4 -13.24 12.03 -5.62
N LYS A 5 -13.72 12.62 -4.53
CA LYS A 5 -14.11 14.05 -4.45
C LYS A 5 -14.12 14.47 -2.98
N GLY A 6 -12.94 14.63 -2.41
CA GLY A 6 -12.75 14.81 -0.97
C GLY A 6 -11.54 15.65 -0.62
N CYS A 7 -11.34 15.88 0.67
CA CYS A 7 -10.15 16.48 1.25
C CYS A 7 -9.84 15.78 2.57
N LEU A 8 -8.64 16.03 3.11
CA LEU A 8 -8.17 15.49 4.37
C LEU A 8 -7.87 16.62 5.35
N ALA A 9 -8.50 16.56 6.52
CA ALA A 9 -8.18 17.39 7.67
C ALA A 9 -7.78 16.48 8.84
N GLY A 10 -6.78 16.89 9.63
CA GLY A 10 -6.24 16.07 10.72
C GLY A 10 -5.45 14.83 10.25
N GLY A 11 -5.05 14.79 8.98
CA GLY A 11 -4.21 13.73 8.45
C GLY A 11 -2.84 13.68 9.12
N VAL A 12 -2.32 12.48 9.31
CA VAL A 12 -0.98 12.21 9.83
C VAL A 12 -0.13 11.53 8.77
N ALA A 13 1.16 11.80 8.78
CA ALA A 13 2.11 11.13 7.89
C ALA A 13 2.41 9.73 8.40
N LEU A 14 2.40 8.74 7.51
CA LEU A 14 3.14 7.50 7.72
C LEU A 14 4.63 7.84 7.73
N PRO A 15 5.39 7.53 8.80
CA PRO A 15 6.84 7.68 8.78
C PRO A 15 7.44 6.99 7.57
N GLU A 16 8.38 7.65 6.89
CA GLU A 16 8.95 7.14 5.63
C GLU A 16 9.53 5.73 5.78
N SER A 17 10.03 5.40 6.97
CA SER A 17 10.49 4.06 7.31
C SER A 17 9.97 3.68 8.69
N GLY A 18 9.67 2.41 8.87
CA GLY A 18 9.42 1.82 10.17
C GLY A 18 9.95 0.40 10.25
N PRO A 19 9.77 -0.28 11.40
CA PRO A 19 10.38 -1.58 11.64
C PRO A 19 10.01 -2.66 10.61
N THR A 20 8.82 -2.55 10.02
CA THR A 20 8.30 -3.52 9.05
C THR A 20 7.73 -2.84 7.81
N TRP A 21 8.10 -1.60 7.49
CA TRP A 21 7.66 -0.94 6.26
C TRP A 21 8.63 0.12 5.73
N GLN A 22 8.49 0.44 4.45
CA GLN A 22 9.02 1.66 3.84
C GLN A 22 7.97 2.30 2.91
N ALA A 23 7.79 3.61 3.04
CA ALA A 23 7.02 4.40 2.09
C ALA A 23 7.84 4.59 0.79
N MET A 24 7.18 4.42 -0.34
CA MET A 24 7.76 4.46 -1.69
C MET A 24 7.37 5.74 -2.40
N ARG A 25 8.10 6.10 -3.46
CA ARG A 25 7.84 7.32 -4.25
C ARG A 25 7.73 8.58 -3.37
N LEU A 26 8.66 8.74 -2.43
CA LEU A 26 8.69 9.82 -1.43
C LEU A 26 8.58 11.22 -2.07
N SER A 27 9.17 11.40 -3.25
CA SER A 27 9.10 12.65 -4.02
C SER A 27 7.67 13.14 -4.31
N ARG A 28 6.68 12.23 -4.31
CA ARG A 28 5.27 12.57 -4.53
C ARG A 28 4.60 13.20 -3.31
N ASN A 29 5.17 13.06 -2.11
CA ASN A 29 4.59 13.50 -0.84
C ASN A 29 3.15 12.98 -0.63
N ARG A 30 2.96 11.67 -0.81
CA ARG A 30 1.64 10.99 -0.77
C ARG A 30 1.46 10.01 0.39
N ASN A 31 2.27 10.09 1.43
CA ASN A 31 2.25 9.20 2.59
C ASN A 31 1.37 9.72 3.74
N TRP A 32 0.27 10.45 3.46
CA TRP A 32 -0.61 11.04 4.48
C TRP A 32 -1.95 10.31 4.53
N GLY A 33 -2.50 10.09 5.72
CA GLY A 33 -3.81 9.46 5.88
C GLY A 33 -4.46 9.76 7.21
N HIS A 34 -5.68 9.24 7.43
CA HIS A 34 -6.27 9.25 8.76
C HIS A 34 -5.43 8.39 9.72
N PRO A 35 -5.40 8.71 11.03
CA PRO A 35 -4.68 7.90 12.02
C PRO A 35 -5.04 6.41 11.96
N GLU A 36 -6.32 6.08 11.73
CA GLU A 36 -6.81 4.71 11.59
C GLU A 36 -6.28 4.01 10.34
N THR A 37 -6.12 4.75 9.24
CA THR A 37 -5.51 4.24 8.00
C THR A 37 -4.03 3.97 8.20
N ILE A 38 -3.31 4.88 8.87
CA ILE A 38 -1.89 4.70 9.17
C ILE A 38 -1.68 3.51 10.11
N ASP A 39 -2.51 3.36 11.14
CA ASP A 39 -2.45 2.19 12.03
C ASP A 39 -2.75 0.88 11.28
N LEU A 40 -3.74 0.86 10.39
CA LEU A 40 -4.04 -0.31 9.57
C LEU A 40 -2.84 -0.70 8.69
N VAL A 41 -2.20 0.26 8.03
CA VAL A 41 -1.00 0.02 7.22
C VAL A 41 0.13 -0.58 8.06
N GLN A 42 0.40 -0.01 9.25
CA GLN A 42 1.43 -0.52 10.16
C GLN A 42 1.06 -1.91 10.72
N LYS A 43 -0.22 -2.17 10.97
CA LYS A 43 -0.70 -3.50 11.39
C LYS A 43 -0.49 -4.53 10.30
N LEU A 44 -0.87 -4.20 9.06
CA LEU A 44 -0.69 -5.08 7.91
C LEU A 44 0.80 -5.33 7.64
N SER A 45 1.66 -4.33 7.86
CA SER A 45 3.09 -4.47 7.67
C SER A 45 3.74 -5.45 8.64
N ARG A 46 3.25 -5.50 9.89
CA ARG A 46 3.62 -6.55 10.87
C ARG A 46 3.16 -7.93 10.45
N VAL A 47 1.98 -8.07 9.85
CA VAL A 47 1.51 -9.37 9.31
C VAL A 47 2.39 -9.83 8.15
N ALA A 48 2.76 -8.91 7.26
CA ALA A 48 3.67 -9.20 6.15
C ALA A 48 5.03 -9.67 6.67
N ALA A 49 5.60 -9.02 7.69
CA ALA A 49 6.87 -9.41 8.30
C ALA A 49 6.88 -10.80 8.96
N GLN A 50 5.71 -11.41 9.17
CA GLN A 50 5.57 -12.79 9.67
C GLN A 50 5.51 -13.82 8.54
N GLN A 51 5.39 -13.39 7.28
CA GLN A 51 5.34 -14.29 6.14
C GLN A 51 6.76 -14.71 5.68
N PRO A 52 6.94 -15.95 5.21
CA PRO A 52 8.23 -16.40 4.70
C PRO A 52 8.74 -15.52 3.55
N GLY A 53 9.94 -14.95 3.69
CA GLY A 53 10.58 -14.11 2.68
C GLY A 53 10.12 -12.65 2.66
N TRP A 54 9.37 -12.20 3.68
CA TRP A 54 8.92 -10.82 3.81
C TRP A 54 9.46 -10.23 5.11
N SER A 55 10.23 -9.15 5.01
CA SER A 55 10.65 -8.34 6.16
C SER A 55 9.60 -7.29 6.54
N GLY A 56 8.60 -7.06 5.69
CA GLY A 56 7.62 -6.01 5.87
C GLY A 56 6.83 -5.67 4.61
N LEU A 57 6.40 -4.41 4.47
CA LEU A 57 5.72 -3.90 3.27
C LEU A 57 6.42 -2.70 2.64
N TYR A 58 6.37 -2.63 1.32
CA TYR A 58 6.53 -1.37 0.60
C TYR A 58 5.14 -0.73 0.42
N VAL A 59 5.00 0.51 0.86
CA VAL A 59 3.73 1.26 0.85
C VAL A 59 3.78 2.32 -0.24
N GLY A 60 2.80 2.30 -1.15
CA GLY A 60 2.67 3.27 -2.23
C GLY A 60 1.93 4.55 -1.79
N ASP A 61 1.10 5.08 -2.69
CA ASP A 61 0.37 6.32 -2.45
C ASP A 61 -0.76 6.08 -1.41
N ILE A 62 -0.90 6.98 -0.44
CA ILE A 62 -2.02 7.05 0.53
C ILE A 62 -2.87 8.27 0.19
N SER A 63 -2.40 9.47 0.52
CA SER A 63 -2.98 10.74 0.08
C SER A 63 -1.99 11.89 0.19
N GLN A 64 -2.30 13.01 -0.45
CA GLN A 64 -1.58 14.28 -0.30
C GLN A 64 -1.78 14.84 1.14
N PRO A 65 -0.95 15.78 1.62
CA PRO A 65 -1.02 16.30 3.00
C PRO A 65 -2.40 16.85 3.41
N ARG A 66 -3.17 17.34 2.43
CA ARG A 66 -4.54 17.85 2.62
C ARG A 66 -5.58 17.09 1.81
N GLY A 67 -5.22 15.90 1.33
CA GLY A 67 -6.06 15.11 0.42
C GLY A 67 -6.29 15.84 -0.91
N GLY A 68 -7.49 15.75 -1.46
CA GLY A 68 -7.84 16.38 -2.74
C GLY A 68 -7.41 15.58 -3.97
N PRO A 69 -7.85 16.00 -5.17
CA PRO A 69 -7.52 15.34 -6.42
C PRO A 69 -6.02 15.13 -6.60
N MET A 70 -5.63 13.91 -6.97
CA MET A 70 -4.24 13.59 -7.26
C MET A 70 -3.79 14.28 -8.54
N LEU A 71 -2.59 14.87 -8.52
CA LEU A 71 -1.99 15.49 -9.70
C LEU A 71 -1.75 14.49 -10.85
N THR A 72 -1.56 13.22 -10.51
CA THR A 72 -1.27 12.12 -11.45
C THR A 72 -1.75 10.78 -10.88
N GLY A 73 -2.12 9.85 -11.75
CA GLY A 73 -2.44 8.47 -11.38
C GLY A 73 -3.89 8.30 -10.90
N HIS A 74 -4.08 8.27 -9.58
CA HIS A 74 -5.31 7.78 -8.95
C HIS A 74 -6.49 8.75 -9.10
N ALA A 75 -7.68 8.19 -9.34
CA ALA A 75 -8.93 8.96 -9.27
C ALA A 75 -9.40 9.17 -7.81
N SER A 76 -9.12 8.19 -6.92
CA SER A 76 -9.41 8.25 -5.48
C SER A 76 -8.23 8.80 -4.67
N HIS A 77 -7.99 8.31 -3.44
CA HIS A 77 -6.91 8.76 -2.54
C HIS A 77 -7.08 10.19 -2.03
N GLN A 78 -8.27 10.78 -2.15
CA GLN A 78 -8.46 12.21 -1.85
C GLN A 78 -8.78 12.51 -0.38
N MET A 79 -9.05 11.50 0.43
CA MET A 79 -9.52 11.66 1.82
C MET A 79 -8.68 10.89 2.84
N GLY A 80 -7.52 10.37 2.46
CA GLY A 80 -6.63 9.67 3.38
C GLY A 80 -7.18 8.33 3.92
N LEU A 81 -8.12 7.71 3.19
CA LEU A 81 -8.71 6.40 3.52
C LEU A 81 -8.34 5.29 2.51
N ASP A 82 -7.64 5.64 1.44
CA ASP A 82 -7.09 4.70 0.47
C ASP A 82 -5.58 4.58 0.69
N ALA A 83 -5.02 3.38 0.54
CA ALA A 83 -3.58 3.14 0.62
C ALA A 83 -3.18 2.02 -0.35
N ASP A 84 -2.19 2.29 -1.20
CA ASP A 84 -1.61 1.27 -2.06
C ASP A 84 -0.59 0.45 -1.29
N ILE A 85 -0.73 -0.87 -1.36
CA ILE A 85 0.23 -1.83 -0.79
C ILE A 85 0.87 -2.58 -1.94
N TRP A 86 2.20 -2.53 -2.04
CA TRP A 86 2.89 -3.28 -3.07
C TRP A 86 2.90 -4.75 -2.69
N LEU A 87 2.36 -5.59 -3.56
CA LEU A 87 2.46 -7.04 -3.45
C LEU A 87 3.81 -7.57 -3.99
N ARG A 88 4.87 -6.80 -3.81
CA ARG A 88 6.26 -7.23 -3.96
C ARG A 88 6.78 -7.54 -2.56
N PRO A 89 7.37 -8.74 -2.31
CA PRO A 89 8.00 -9.03 -1.03
C PRO A 89 8.99 -7.92 -0.66
N ALA A 90 8.83 -7.30 0.51
CA ALA A 90 9.83 -6.37 1.01
C ALA A 90 10.93 -7.17 1.71
N ASP A 91 11.95 -7.53 0.94
CA ASP A 91 13.12 -8.29 1.37
C ASP A 91 14.24 -7.39 1.92
N ASN A 92 14.17 -6.08 1.68
CA ASN A 92 15.13 -5.09 2.15
C ASN A 92 14.43 -3.81 2.64
N LEU A 93 14.44 -3.54 3.94
CA LEU A 93 13.88 -2.30 4.50
C LEU A 93 14.92 -1.19 4.73
N ASN A 94 16.06 -1.27 4.04
CA ASN A 94 17.13 -0.26 4.05
C ASN A 94 17.31 0.41 2.68
N LEU A 95 16.25 0.48 1.85
CA LEU A 95 16.30 1.19 0.57
C LEU A 95 16.57 2.68 0.77
N SER A 96 17.52 3.21 -0.01
CA SER A 96 17.76 4.65 -0.14
C SER A 96 16.57 5.34 -0.84
N ALA A 97 16.43 6.65 -0.67
CA ALA A 97 15.38 7.43 -1.34
C ALA A 97 15.37 7.18 -2.85
N THR A 98 16.53 7.21 -3.51
CA THR A 98 16.67 6.91 -4.94
C THR A 98 16.20 5.50 -5.31
N GLN A 99 16.49 4.48 -4.49
CA GLN A 99 15.99 3.13 -4.76
C GLN A 99 14.47 3.06 -4.65
N ARG A 100 13.88 3.78 -3.70
CA ARG A 100 12.42 3.85 -3.52
C ARG A 100 11.70 4.57 -4.66
N GLU A 101 12.41 5.41 -5.42
CA GLU A 101 11.89 6.03 -6.65
C GLU A 101 11.98 5.12 -7.87
N ASN A 102 12.93 4.18 -7.90
CA ASN A 102 13.27 3.44 -9.11
C ASN A 102 12.81 1.97 -9.10
N ILE A 103 12.62 1.34 -7.94
CA ILE A 103 12.07 -0.02 -7.86
C ILE A 103 10.57 0.02 -8.16
N SER A 104 10.02 -1.03 -8.75
CA SER A 104 8.58 -1.17 -8.98
C SER A 104 8.06 -2.49 -8.43
N SER A 105 6.74 -2.59 -8.24
CA SER A 105 6.10 -3.87 -7.94
C SER A 105 6.20 -4.82 -9.14
N ILE A 106 6.07 -6.11 -8.87
CA ILE A 106 6.06 -7.17 -9.87
C ILE A 106 4.62 -7.49 -10.31
N SER A 107 4.42 -7.85 -11.58
CA SER A 107 3.12 -8.30 -12.05
C SER A 107 2.94 -9.78 -11.77
N MET A 108 1.84 -10.12 -11.10
CA MET A 108 1.45 -11.51 -10.83
C MET A 108 0.31 -11.99 -11.72
N GLN A 109 -0.04 -11.22 -12.74
CA GLN A 109 -1.18 -11.51 -13.62
C GLN A 109 -0.78 -12.48 -14.74
N ARG A 110 -1.72 -13.35 -15.13
CA ARG A 110 -1.63 -14.24 -16.29
C ARG A 110 -2.96 -14.24 -17.05
N ALA A 111 -2.90 -14.43 -18.37
CA ALA A 111 -4.07 -14.48 -19.26
C ALA A 111 -5.02 -13.29 -19.04
N ASN A 112 -4.51 -12.08 -19.24
CA ASN A 112 -5.25 -10.82 -19.06
C ASN A 112 -5.84 -10.64 -17.65
N GLY A 113 -5.16 -11.17 -16.63
CA GLY A 113 -5.56 -11.04 -15.23
C GLY A 113 -6.58 -12.07 -14.75
N ALA A 114 -6.98 -13.02 -15.59
CA ALA A 114 -7.92 -14.09 -15.20
C ALA A 114 -7.31 -15.08 -14.20
N TYR A 115 -5.98 -15.18 -14.14
CA TYR A 115 -5.27 -16.06 -13.20
C TYR A 115 -4.04 -15.37 -12.61
N THR A 116 -3.57 -15.89 -11.48
CA THR A 116 -2.22 -15.63 -11.00
C THR A 116 -1.16 -16.35 -11.86
N ASN A 117 0.09 -15.88 -11.77
CA ASN A 117 1.28 -16.58 -12.27
C ASN A 117 2.07 -17.23 -11.12
N SER A 118 3.21 -17.85 -11.42
CA SER A 118 4.04 -18.56 -10.44
C SER A 118 4.69 -17.67 -9.37
N GLN A 119 4.66 -16.34 -9.51
CA GLN A 119 5.16 -15.41 -8.49
C GLN A 119 4.14 -15.16 -7.37
N TRP A 120 2.86 -15.50 -7.58
CA TRP A 120 1.87 -15.45 -6.50
C TRP A 120 2.10 -16.61 -5.54
N THR A 121 2.32 -16.27 -4.27
CA THR A 121 2.63 -17.25 -3.22
C THR A 121 1.59 -17.22 -2.11
N ARG A 122 1.64 -18.21 -1.21
CA ARG A 122 0.77 -18.23 -0.02
C ARG A 122 0.93 -16.98 0.85
N ALA A 123 2.13 -16.40 0.91
CA ALA A 123 2.38 -15.17 1.65
C ALA A 123 1.53 -14.00 1.13
N HIS A 124 1.45 -13.84 -0.20
CA HIS A 124 0.60 -12.82 -0.82
C HIS A 124 -0.87 -13.02 -0.43
N HIS A 125 -1.36 -14.26 -0.50
CA HIS A 125 -2.72 -14.60 -0.12
C HIS A 125 -3.01 -14.28 1.35
N GLU A 126 -2.12 -14.63 2.29
CA GLU A 126 -2.33 -14.34 3.71
C GLU A 126 -2.27 -12.84 4.03
N ILE A 127 -1.43 -12.06 3.34
CA ILE A 127 -1.40 -10.59 3.48
C ILE A 127 -2.71 -9.98 3.00
N VAL A 128 -3.19 -10.34 1.80
CA VAL A 128 -4.47 -9.84 1.27
C VAL A 128 -5.64 -10.26 2.16
N LYS A 129 -5.63 -11.50 2.65
CA LYS A 129 -6.63 -12.01 3.59
C LYS A 129 -6.61 -11.29 4.94
N ALA A 130 -5.42 -10.93 5.44
CA ALA A 130 -5.31 -10.16 6.67
C ALA A 130 -5.88 -8.74 6.50
N ALA A 131 -5.62 -8.09 5.37
CA ALA A 131 -6.26 -6.82 5.02
C ALA A 131 -7.78 -6.96 4.93
N ALA A 132 -8.28 -8.01 4.26
CA ALA A 132 -9.71 -8.25 4.08
C ALA A 132 -10.45 -8.61 5.38
N LYS A 133 -9.75 -9.18 6.37
CA LYS A 133 -10.32 -9.53 7.68
C LYS A 133 -10.33 -8.37 8.68
N ASP A 134 -9.60 -7.29 8.43
CA ASP A 134 -9.63 -6.13 9.31
C ASP A 134 -10.97 -5.39 9.15
N PRO A 135 -11.74 -5.15 10.24
CA PRO A 135 -13.07 -4.54 10.15
C PRO A 135 -13.06 -3.10 9.63
N ARG A 136 -11.89 -2.44 9.58
CA ARG A 136 -11.75 -1.10 9.00
C ARG A 136 -11.68 -1.13 7.48
N THR A 137 -11.35 -2.28 6.88
CA THR A 137 -11.24 -2.44 5.43
C THR A 137 -12.62 -2.63 4.82
N ALA A 138 -13.05 -1.68 3.98
CA ALA A 138 -14.30 -1.81 3.24
C ALA A 138 -14.14 -2.57 1.91
N ARG A 139 -13.05 -2.33 1.17
CA ARG A 139 -12.79 -2.88 -0.16
C ARG A 139 -11.30 -3.04 -0.41
N ILE A 140 -10.94 -4.02 -1.23
CA ILE A 140 -9.60 -4.19 -1.79
C ILE A 140 -9.76 -4.27 -3.29
N PHE A 141 -9.07 -3.41 -4.03
CA PHE A 141 -8.98 -3.50 -5.48
C PHE A 141 -7.71 -4.26 -5.85
N ILE A 142 -7.88 -5.40 -6.50
CA ILE A 142 -6.82 -6.27 -6.98
C ILE A 142 -7.22 -6.83 -8.35
N PHE A 143 -6.28 -7.41 -9.09
CA PHE A 143 -6.60 -8.01 -10.39
C PHE A 143 -7.55 -9.21 -10.22
N PRO A 144 -8.37 -9.54 -11.24
CA PRO A 144 -9.49 -10.48 -11.08
C PRO A 144 -9.14 -11.88 -10.60
N GLY A 145 -8.01 -12.43 -11.04
CA GLY A 145 -7.59 -13.80 -10.75
C GLY A 145 -6.82 -14.00 -9.44
N ALA A 146 -6.76 -13.00 -8.57
CA ALA A 146 -6.03 -13.04 -7.30
C ALA A 146 -6.77 -13.78 -6.18
#